data_AF-A0A8T3RRW3-F1
#
_entry.id   AF-A0A8T3RRW3-F1
#
_cell.length_a   1.000
_cell.length_b   1.000
_cell.length_c   1.000
_cell.angle_alpha   90.00
_cell.angle_beta   90.00
_cell.angle_gamma   90.00
#
_symmetry.space_group_name_H-M   'P 1'
#
loop_
_entity.id
_entity.type
_entity.pdbx_description
1 polymer ?
#
loop_
_entity_poly.entity_id
_entity_poly.type
_entity_poly.pdbx_seq_one_letter_code
_entity_poly.pdbx_strand_id
1 'polypeptide(L)'
;MIRFSPEALRAVLAALPKATAYWIAFSGGQDSRVLLHALAALRNALEAPLQAAHVNHGLHANAPRWTQACTEVCEHHTIPLSVVQLDARHPAGNSPEAWARERRYLALQALMHEGEMMLTAHHRDDQGETLLMQLL
;
A
#
# COMPACT_ATOMS: atom_id res chain seq x y z
N MET A 1 -23.08 -6.94 -7.97
CA MET A 1 -22.11 -6.70 -6.87
C MET A 1 -20.85 -7.45 -7.24
N ILE A 2 -19.76 -6.78 -7.61
CA ILE A 2 -18.50 -7.46 -7.96
C ILE A 2 -17.89 -7.99 -6.68
N ARG A 3 -17.75 -9.31 -6.55
CA ARG A 3 -17.04 -9.94 -5.44
C ARG A 3 -15.55 -9.75 -5.69
N PHE A 4 -14.80 -9.34 -4.67
CA PHE A 4 -13.35 -9.26 -4.78
C PHE A 4 -12.77 -10.66 -5.04
N SER A 5 -12.01 -10.80 -6.13
CA SER A 5 -11.26 -12.01 -6.48
C SER A 5 -10.00 -11.62 -7.27
N PRO A 6 -8.98 -12.51 -7.32
CA PRO A 6 -7.80 -12.28 -8.15
C PRO A 6 -8.16 -12.04 -9.63
N GLU A 7 -9.12 -12.76 -10.19
CA GLU A 7 -9.52 -12.64 -11.60
C GLU A 7 -10.19 -11.28 -11.86
N ALA A 8 -11.05 -10.83 -10.95
CA ALA A 8 -11.67 -9.51 -11.02
C ALA A 8 -10.61 -8.40 -10.92
N LEU A 9 -9.64 -8.54 -10.01
CA LEU A 9 -8.52 -7.60 -9.89
C LEU A 9 -7.67 -7.56 -11.16
N ARG A 10 -7.33 -8.72 -11.74
CA ARG A 10 -6.59 -8.80 -13.00
C ARG A 10 -7.34 -8.09 -14.14
N ALA A 11 -8.65 -8.29 -14.25
CA ALA A 11 -9.46 -7.65 -15.28
C ALA A 11 -9.45 -6.12 -15.14
N VAL A 12 -9.49 -5.60 -13.91
CA VAL A 12 -9.35 -4.16 -13.65
C VAL A 12 -7.97 -3.67 -14.04
N LEU A 13 -6.89 -4.34 -13.61
CA LEU A 13 -5.52 -3.95 -13.95
C LEU A 13 -5.26 -3.95 -15.46
N ALA A 14 -5.83 -4.91 -16.19
CA ALA A 14 -5.71 -4.99 -17.65
C ALA A 14 -6.45 -3.86 -18.39
N ALA A 15 -7.43 -3.20 -17.74
CA ALA A 15 -8.16 -2.08 -18.32
C ALA A 15 -7.52 -0.71 -18.02
N LEU A 16 -6.47 -0.68 -17.19
CA LEU A 16 -5.72 0.54 -16.86
C LEU A 16 -4.52 0.72 -17.82
N PRO A 17 -3.93 1.92 -17.87
CA PRO A 17 -2.65 2.12 -18.55
C PRO A 17 -1.60 1.12 -18.06
N LYS A 18 -0.72 0.70 -18.97
CA LYS A 18 0.37 -0.22 -18.64
C LYS A 18 1.27 0.39 -17.57
N ALA A 19 1.52 -0.37 -16.52
CA ALA A 19 2.43 0.01 -15.46
C ALA A 19 3.83 -0.59 -15.71
N THR A 20 4.89 0.13 -15.35
CA THR A 20 6.27 -0.38 -15.33
C THR A 20 6.57 -1.15 -14.04
N ALA A 21 5.83 -0.89 -12.96
CA ALA A 21 5.80 -1.66 -11.72
C ALA A 21 4.47 -1.44 -10.97
N TYR A 22 4.09 -2.42 -10.15
CA TYR A 22 2.97 -2.31 -9.21
C TYR A 22 3.50 -2.21 -7.79
N TRP A 23 3.04 -1.19 -7.06
CA TRP A 23 3.30 -0.99 -5.65
C TRP A 23 2.05 -1.24 -4.83
N ILE A 24 2.16 -2.00 -3.75
CA ILE A 24 1.10 -2.15 -2.76
C ILE A 24 1.37 -1.19 -1.60
N ALA A 25 0.45 -0.28 -1.31
CA ALA A 25 0.44 0.47 -0.05
C ALA A 25 0.05 -0.48 1.09
N PHE A 26 1.04 -1.12 1.71
CA PHE A 26 0.84 -2.22 2.62
C PHE A 26 0.86 -1.75 4.09
N SER A 27 -0.32 -1.58 4.68
CA SER A 27 -0.47 -1.17 6.08
C SER A 27 -0.30 -2.32 7.08
N GLY A 28 -0.42 -3.57 6.62
CA GLY A 28 -0.47 -4.76 7.47
C GLY A 28 -1.86 -5.09 8.00
N GLY A 29 -2.87 -4.22 7.74
CA GLY A 29 -4.27 -4.49 8.03
C GLY A 29 -4.91 -5.51 7.08
N GLN A 30 -6.09 -6.01 7.44
CA GLN A 30 -6.77 -7.10 6.72
C GLN A 30 -6.94 -6.82 5.22
N ASP A 31 -7.41 -5.63 4.85
CA ASP A 31 -7.66 -5.28 3.46
C ASP A 31 -6.37 -5.28 2.64
N SER A 32 -5.31 -4.66 3.17
CA SER A 32 -4.01 -4.62 2.50
C SER A 32 -3.38 -6.01 2.37
N ARG A 33 -3.63 -6.92 3.34
CA ARG A 33 -3.22 -8.34 3.26
C ARG A 33 -4.00 -9.10 2.20
N VAL A 34 -5.31 -8.87 2.08
CA VAL A 34 -6.15 -9.49 1.05
C VAL A 34 -5.72 -9.04 -0.34
N LEU A 35 -5.45 -7.73 -0.52
CA LEU A 35 -4.92 -7.19 -1.77
C LEU A 35 -3.55 -7.79 -2.11
N LEU A 36 -2.62 -7.82 -1.13
CA LEU A 36 -1.30 -8.42 -1.30
C LEU A 36 -1.39 -9.89 -1.70
N HIS A 37 -2.24 -10.66 -1.02
CA HIS A 37 -2.43 -12.08 -1.32
C HIS A 37 -3.00 -12.30 -2.73
N ALA A 38 -4.00 -11.50 -3.14
CA ALA A 38 -4.57 -11.59 -4.47
C ALA A 38 -3.53 -11.25 -5.57
N LEU A 39 -2.74 -10.20 -5.37
CA LEU A 39 -1.67 -9.82 -6.33
C LEU A 39 -0.53 -10.86 -6.35
N ALA A 40 -0.19 -11.44 -5.21
CA ALA A 40 0.79 -12.51 -5.12
C ALA A 40 0.34 -13.74 -5.93
N ALA A 41 -0.94 -14.12 -5.85
CA ALA A 41 -1.52 -15.21 -6.63
C ALA A 41 -1.51 -14.93 -8.16
N LEU A 42 -1.54 -13.65 -8.55
CA LEU A 42 -1.51 -13.21 -9.94
C LEU A 42 -0.11 -12.94 -10.47
N ARG A 43 0.96 -13.11 -9.67
CA ARG A 43 2.33 -12.68 -10.03
C ARG A 43 2.76 -13.03 -11.45
N ASN A 44 2.49 -14.25 -11.91
CA ASN A 44 2.88 -14.72 -13.24
C ASN A 44 1.99 -14.19 -14.38
N ALA A 45 0.84 -13.63 -14.04
CA ALA A 45 -0.12 -13.01 -14.96
C ALA A 45 -0.05 -11.47 -14.95
N LEU A 46 0.75 -10.87 -14.06
CA LEU A 46 1.02 -9.44 -14.09
C LEU A 46 2.05 -9.12 -15.19
N GLU A 47 1.83 -8.02 -15.90
CA GLU A 47 2.75 -7.58 -16.96
C GLU A 47 3.98 -6.81 -16.43
N ALA A 48 4.04 -6.59 -15.11
CA ALA A 48 5.05 -5.77 -14.44
C ALA A 48 5.40 -6.33 -13.05
N PRO A 49 6.60 -6.04 -12.53
CA PRO A 49 7.02 -6.47 -11.19
C PRO A 49 6.11 -5.93 -10.09
N LEU A 50 5.98 -6.71 -9.01
CA LEU A 50 5.18 -6.39 -7.84
C LEU A 50 6.08 -6.09 -6.64
N GLN A 51 5.83 -4.97 -5.96
CA GLN A 51 6.54 -4.52 -4.77
C GLN A 51 5.52 -4.03 -3.71
N ALA A 52 5.95 -3.94 -2.46
CA ALA A 52 5.14 -3.40 -1.37
C ALA A 52 5.88 -2.25 -0.67
N ALA A 53 5.12 -1.30 -0.15
CA ALA A 53 5.61 -0.21 0.67
C ALA A 53 4.84 -0.15 1.98
N HIS A 54 5.55 -0.22 3.11
CA HIS A 54 5.00 0.00 4.44
C HIS A 54 5.50 1.32 5.00
N VAL A 55 4.61 2.14 5.54
CA VAL A 55 4.98 3.39 6.20
C VAL A 55 4.77 3.25 7.70
N ASN A 56 5.86 3.27 8.44
CA ASN A 56 5.84 3.31 9.90
C ASN A 56 5.83 4.76 10.36
N HIS A 57 4.68 5.23 10.86
CA HIS A 57 4.51 6.60 11.36
C HIS A 57 5.06 6.82 12.78
N GLY A 58 5.44 5.76 13.51
CA GLY A 58 6.05 5.86 14.83
C GLY A 58 5.14 6.35 15.97
N LEU A 59 3.85 6.60 15.72
CA LEU A 59 2.93 7.12 16.75
C LEU A 59 2.57 6.09 17.83
N HIS A 60 2.68 4.80 17.51
CA HIS A 60 2.28 3.73 18.43
C HIS A 60 3.50 2.92 18.89
N ALA A 61 3.55 2.57 20.17
CA ALA A 61 4.67 1.82 20.76
C ALA A 61 4.91 0.45 20.07
N ASN A 62 3.85 -0.15 19.53
CA ASN A 62 3.93 -1.43 18.80
C ASN A 62 4.35 -1.29 17.33
N ALA A 63 4.60 -0.08 16.83
CA ALA A 63 4.90 0.11 15.40
C ALA A 63 6.11 -0.71 14.90
N PRO A 64 7.21 -0.89 15.66
CA PRO A 64 8.30 -1.80 15.25
C PRO A 64 7.83 -3.25 15.05
N ARG A 65 6.95 -3.75 15.91
CA ARG A 65 6.38 -5.10 15.79
C ARG A 65 5.46 -5.21 14.57
N TRP A 66 4.68 -4.17 14.26
CA TRP A 66 3.83 -4.16 13.07
C TRP A 66 4.65 -4.12 11.78
N THR A 67 5.73 -3.33 11.75
CA THR A 67 6.70 -3.34 10.66
C THR A 67 7.27 -4.74 10.45
N GLN A 68 7.74 -5.40 11.52
CA GLN A 68 8.24 -6.77 11.43
C GLN A 68 7.19 -7.74 10.87
N ALA A 69 5.95 -7.68 11.38
CA ALA A 69 4.87 -8.53 10.87
C ALA A 69 4.56 -8.25 9.39
N CYS A 70 4.75 -7.01 8.90
CA CYS A 70 4.62 -6.70 7.49
C CYS A 70 5.77 -7.31 6.67
N THR A 71 7.00 -7.23 7.16
CA THR A 71 8.18 -7.86 6.56
C THR A 71 7.96 -9.36 6.40
N GLU A 72 7.57 -10.05 7.46
CA GLU A 72 7.34 -11.50 7.45
C GLU A 72 6.28 -11.92 6.41
N VAL A 73 5.21 -11.14 6.27
CA VAL A 73 4.17 -11.39 5.25
C VAL A 73 4.72 -11.22 3.84
N CYS A 74 5.50 -10.16 3.60
CA CYS A 74 6.07 -9.91 2.28
C CYS A 74 7.12 -10.97 1.91
N GLU A 75 7.96 -11.38 2.87
CA GLU A 75 8.92 -12.47 2.70
C GLU A 75 8.22 -13.79 2.36
N HIS A 76 7.16 -14.15 3.09
CA HIS A 76 6.38 -15.36 2.83
C HIS A 76 5.84 -15.39 1.39
N HIS A 77 5.44 -14.24 0.86
CA HIS A 77 4.96 -14.11 -0.52
C HIS A 77 6.06 -13.78 -1.54
N THR A 78 7.33 -13.67 -1.13
CA THR A 78 8.48 -13.27 -1.96
C THR A 78 8.25 -11.92 -2.66
N ILE A 79 7.65 -10.97 -1.96
CA ILE A 79 7.41 -9.59 -2.44
C ILE A 79 8.45 -8.67 -1.79
N PRO A 80 9.22 -7.89 -2.57
CA PRO A 80 10.10 -6.86 -2.01
C PRO A 80 9.30 -5.85 -1.18
N LEU A 81 9.79 -5.52 0.01
CA LEU A 81 9.16 -4.53 0.91
C LEU A 81 10.09 -3.34 1.14
N SER A 82 9.62 -2.16 0.79
CA SER A 82 10.20 -0.88 1.22
C SER A 82 9.54 -0.43 2.50
N VAL A 83 10.32 -0.24 3.56
CA VAL A 83 9.84 0.34 4.82
C VAL A 83 10.28 1.79 4.90
N VAL A 84 9.31 2.71 4.95
CA VAL A 84 9.57 4.14 5.17
C VAL A 84 9.27 4.49 6.62
N GLN A 85 10.29 4.90 7.34
CA GLN A 85 10.13 5.41 8.70
C GLN A 85 9.83 6.91 8.65
N LEU A 86 8.71 7.33 9.22
CA LEU A 86 8.43 8.74 9.47
C LEU A 86 8.92 9.13 10.86
N ASP A 87 9.24 10.41 10.99
CA ASP A 87 9.34 11.07 12.29
C ASP A 87 7.94 11.09 12.93
N ALA A 88 7.82 10.78 14.22
CA ALA A 88 6.53 10.85 14.92
C ALA A 88 6.21 12.27 15.41
N ARG A 89 7.19 13.19 15.38
CA ARG A 89 7.02 14.57 15.82
C ARG A 89 6.13 15.33 14.83
N HIS A 90 4.95 15.71 15.28
CA HIS A 90 4.05 16.59 14.55
C HIS A 90 4.02 18.00 15.18
N PRO A 91 3.67 19.05 14.42
CA PRO A 91 3.48 20.39 14.96
C PRO A 91 2.43 20.43 16.07
N ALA A 92 2.61 21.36 17.03
CA ALA A 92 1.60 21.62 18.06
C ALA A 92 0.30 22.15 17.41
N GLY A 93 -0.84 21.62 17.82
CA GLY A 93 -2.16 21.99 17.29
C GLY A 93 -2.65 21.14 16.12
N ASN A 94 -1.83 20.25 15.56
CA ASN A 94 -2.27 19.28 14.56
C ASN A 94 -2.77 17.99 15.23
N SER A 95 -3.77 17.33 14.64
CA SER A 95 -4.07 15.93 14.99
C SER A 95 -2.88 15.06 14.59
N PRO A 96 -2.33 14.24 15.51
CA PRO A 96 -1.26 13.29 15.19
C PRO A 96 -1.62 12.37 14.02
N GLU A 97 -2.86 11.91 13.98
CA GLU A 97 -3.40 11.00 12.96
C GLU A 97 -3.48 11.69 11.59
N ALA A 98 -4.05 12.89 11.55
CA ALA A 98 -4.16 13.66 10.30
C ALA A 98 -2.78 13.98 9.71
N TRP A 99 -1.82 14.35 10.57
CA TRP A 99 -0.46 14.61 10.15
C TRP A 99 0.23 13.32 9.65
N ALA A 100 0.12 12.21 10.37
CA ALA A 100 0.68 10.94 9.94
C ALA A 100 0.07 10.44 8.62
N ARG A 101 -1.24 10.64 8.43
CA ARG A 101 -1.95 10.34 7.19
C ARG A 101 -1.36 11.10 6.00
N GLU A 102 -1.20 12.42 6.13
CA GLU A 102 -0.61 13.26 5.08
C GLU A 102 0.82 12.82 4.76
N ARG A 103 1.66 12.67 5.80
CA ARG A 103 3.06 12.25 5.65
C ARG A 103 3.18 10.86 5.03
N ARG A 104 2.23 9.96 5.30
CA ARG A 104 2.16 8.64 4.66
C ARG A 104 1.98 8.75 3.16
N TYR A 105 1.05 9.56 2.68
CA TYR A 105 0.86 9.72 1.22
C TYR A 105 2.08 10.36 0.56
N LEU A 106 2.66 11.38 1.19
CA LEU A 106 3.89 12.00 0.67
C LEU A 106 5.04 11.00 0.59
N ALA A 107 5.19 10.15 1.61
CA ALA A 107 6.20 9.08 1.61
C ALA A 107 5.94 8.04 0.52
N LEU A 108 4.69 7.59 0.36
CA LEU A 108 4.34 6.63 -0.69
C LEU A 108 4.55 7.23 -2.08
N GLN A 109 4.16 8.48 -2.30
CA GLN A 109 4.38 9.19 -3.56
C GLN A 109 5.88 9.35 -3.86
N ALA A 110 6.70 9.63 -2.85
CA ALA A 110 8.14 9.80 -3.03
C ALA A 110 8.88 8.51 -3.42
N LEU A 111 8.26 7.34 -3.26
CA LEU A 111 8.79 6.06 -3.74
C LEU A 111 8.48 5.80 -5.22
N MET A 112 7.51 6.52 -5.80
CA MET A 112 6.99 6.23 -7.13
C MET A 112 7.82 6.90 -8.21
N HIS A 113 8.04 6.16 -9.29
CA HIS A 113 8.58 6.69 -10.55
C HIS A 113 7.50 6.80 -11.64
N GLU A 114 7.82 7.49 -12.73
CA GLU A 114 6.93 7.65 -13.88
C GLU A 114 6.52 6.28 -14.44
N GLY A 115 5.21 6.12 -14.72
CA GLY A 115 4.64 4.88 -15.22
C GLY A 115 4.47 3.76 -14.18
N GLU A 116 4.83 3.96 -12.92
CA GLU A 116 4.54 2.99 -11.85
C GLU A 116 3.13 3.21 -11.28
N MET A 117 2.52 2.15 -10.74
CA MET A 117 1.15 2.20 -10.22
C MET A 117 1.08 1.81 -8.75
N MET A 118 0.55 2.72 -7.92
CA MET A 118 0.27 2.47 -6.51
C MET A 118 -1.14 1.91 -6.32
N LEU A 119 -1.24 0.76 -5.66
CA LEU A 119 -2.46 0.04 -5.34
C LEU A 119 -2.73 0.14 -3.84
N THR A 120 -3.92 0.61 -3.48
CA THR A 120 -4.35 0.78 -2.09
C THR A 120 -5.57 -0.08 -1.82
N ALA A 121 -5.66 -0.63 -0.61
CA ALA A 121 -6.81 -1.43 -0.18
C ALA A 121 -7.70 -0.55 0.72
N HIS A 122 -8.68 0.13 0.11
CA HIS A 122 -9.66 0.93 0.83
C HIS A 122 -10.99 0.18 0.91
N HIS A 123 -11.45 -0.09 2.12
CA HIS A 123 -12.79 -0.54 2.39
C HIS A 123 -13.76 0.65 2.50
N ARG A 124 -15.02 0.39 2.14
CA ARG A 124 -16.10 1.35 1.98
C ARG A 124 -16.61 2.01 3.29
N ASP A 125 -16.19 1.55 4.48
CA ASP A 125 -16.61 2.16 5.76
C ASP A 125 -15.58 3.12 6.38
N ASP A 126 -14.42 3.32 5.77
CA ASP A 126 -13.50 4.40 6.15
C ASP A 126 -13.97 5.73 5.53
N GLN A 127 -14.97 6.36 6.15
CA GLN A 127 -15.49 7.71 5.84
C GLN A 127 -14.47 8.85 6.11
N GLY A 128 -13.17 8.57 5.99
CA GLY A 128 -12.10 9.54 6.21
C GLY A 128 -10.90 9.42 5.28
N GLU A 129 -10.80 8.39 4.42
CA GLU A 129 -9.56 8.16 3.67
C GLU A 129 -9.71 8.03 2.14
N THR A 130 -9.82 9.20 1.48
CA THR A 130 -9.81 9.49 0.04
C THR A 130 -8.84 8.66 -0.82
N LEU A 131 -9.34 8.23 -1.99
CA LEU A 131 -8.63 7.62 -3.12
C LEU A 131 -7.40 8.45 -3.55
N LEU A 132 -6.19 7.87 -3.48
CA LEU A 132 -5.02 8.40 -4.21
C LEU A 132 -4.67 7.42 -5.34
N MET A 133 -5.15 7.70 -6.55
CA MET A 133 -4.60 7.15 -7.78
C MET A 133 -3.78 8.27 -8.42
N GLN A 134 -2.45 8.18 -8.36
CA GLN A 134 -1.59 9.06 -9.14
C GLN A 134 -1.24 8.35 -10.45
N LEU A 135 -1.82 8.87 -11.53
CA LEU A 135 -1.30 8.75 -12.89
C LEU A 135 -0.41 9.97 -13.10
N LEU A 136 0.91 9.81 -12.99
CA LEU A 136 1.89 10.78 -13.49
C LEU A 136 2.63 10.15 -14.65
#